data_AF-A0A7W0TD11-F1
#
_entry.id   AF-A0A7W0TD11-F1
#
_cell.length_a   1.000
_cell.length_b   1.000
_cell.length_c   1.000
_cell.angle_alpha   90.00
_cell.angle_beta   90.00
_cell.angle_gamma   90.00
#
_symmetry.space_group_name_H-M   'P 1'
#
loop_
_entity.id
_entity.type
_entity.pdbx_description
1 polymer ?
#
loop_
_entity_poly.entity_id
_entity_poly.type
_entity_poly.pdbx_seq_one_letter_code
_entity_poly.pdbx_strand_id
1 'polypeptide(L)' 'MSDGTLAALGWTDELEAAFTPYAERGFEPARIVAEHRGGYLVRGERDERLASARGRLRDNELWGSMPAVGDWVAVCDA' A
#
# COMPACT_ATOMS: atom_id res chain seq x y z
N MET A 1 -4.46 -16.79 16.11
CA MET A 1 -5.17 -16.39 14.86
C MET A 1 -5.29 -14.88 14.87
N SER A 2 -4.25 -14.16 14.45
CA SER A 2 -4.30 -12.69 14.30
C SER A 2 -3.35 -12.17 13.22
N ASP A 3 -2.74 -13.05 12.42
CA ASP A 3 -1.69 -12.66 11.47
C ASP A 3 -2.23 -11.81 10.30
N GLY A 4 -3.55 -11.71 10.14
CA GLY A 4 -4.21 -10.98 9.05
C GLY A 4 -4.61 -9.53 9.35
N THR A 5 -4.25 -8.97 10.51
CA THR A 5 -4.62 -7.57 10.83
C THR A 5 -3.52 -6.58 10.42
N LEU A 6 -3.90 -5.34 10.13
CA LEU A 6 -2.93 -4.27 9.82
C LEU A 6 -1.91 -4.08 10.94
N ALA A 7 -2.33 -4.19 12.20
CA ALA A 7 -1.45 -4.09 13.36
C ALA A 7 -0.36 -5.19 13.36
N ALA A 8 -0.69 -6.42 12.94
CA ALA A 8 0.30 -7.50 12.79
C ALA A 8 1.33 -7.20 11.70
N LEU A 9 0.95 -6.40 10.70
CA LEU A 9 1.84 -5.89 9.65
C LEU A 9 2.61 -4.65 10.06
N GLY A 10 2.49 -4.16 11.29
CA GLY A 10 3.17 -2.94 11.78
C GLY A 10 2.46 -1.64 11.44
N TRP A 11 1.13 -1.66 11.27
CA TRP A 11 0.32 -0.45 11.20
C TRP A 11 0.28 0.27 12.55
N THR A 12 0.39 1.59 12.52
CA THR A 12 0.49 2.45 13.71
C THR A 12 -0.51 3.60 13.63
N ASP A 13 -0.76 4.27 14.74
CA ASP A 13 -1.64 5.46 14.78
C ASP A 13 -1.12 6.60 13.90
N GLU A 14 0.20 6.72 13.73
CA GLU A 14 0.81 7.68 12.82
C GLU A 14 0.44 7.38 11.35
N LEU A 15 0.47 6.10 10.97
CA LEU A 15 0.07 5.65 9.65
C LEU A 15 -1.44 5.85 9.44
N GLU A 16 -2.27 5.56 10.44
CA GLU A 16 -3.72 5.81 10.41
C GLU A 16 -4.04 7.30 10.17
N ALA A 17 -3.37 8.19 10.91
CA ALA A 17 -3.53 9.63 10.76
C ALA A 17 -3.09 10.11 9.37
N ALA A 18 -1.95 9.62 8.86
CA ALA A 18 -1.48 9.93 7.52
C ALA A 18 -2.40 9.35 6.42
N PHE A 19 -3.09 8.24 6.70
CA PHE A 19 -3.96 7.55 5.76
C PHE A 19 -5.37 8.13 5.67
N THR A 20 -5.86 8.79 6.71
CA THR A 20 -7.22 9.37 6.81
C THR A 20 -7.72 10.06 5.52
N PRO A 21 -6.98 10.98 4.85
CA PRO A 21 -7.46 11.62 3.62
C PRO A 21 -7.62 10.66 2.41
N TYR A 22 -7.01 9.48 2.44
CA TYR A 22 -7.18 8.45 1.42
C TYR A 22 -8.36 7.52 1.74
N ALA A 23 -8.59 7.23 3.03
CA ALA A 23 -9.75 6.45 3.48
C ALA A 23 -11.07 7.12 3.05
N GLU A 24 -11.17 8.45 3.22
CA GLU A 24 -12.34 9.24 2.79
C GLU A 24 -12.61 9.16 1.27
N ARG A 25 -11.59 8.80 0.50
CA ARG A 25 -11.66 8.64 -0.96
C ARG A 25 -11.89 7.19 -1.39
N GLY A 26 -12.13 6.28 -0.44
CA GLY A 26 -12.39 4.86 -0.68
C GLY A 26 -11.15 4.02 -0.96
N PHE A 27 -9.96 4.50 -0.59
CA PHE A 27 -8.75 3.68 -0.65
C PHE A 27 -8.62 2.80 0.60
N GLU A 28 -7.85 1.74 0.47
CA GLU A 28 -7.49 0.81 1.54
C GLU A 28 -5.98 0.84 1.80
N PRO A 29 -5.52 0.73 3.05
CA PRO A 29 -4.10 0.64 3.35
C PRO A 29 -3.58 -0.76 3.04
N ALA A 30 -2.39 -0.83 2.46
CA ALA A 30 -1.68 -2.08 2.24
C ALA A 30 -0.18 -1.90 2.35
N ARG A 31 0.52 -2.94 2.81
CA ARG A 31 1.98 -2.98 2.90
C ARG A 31 2.55 -3.76 1.74
N ILE A 32 3.60 -3.25 1.10
CA ILE A 32 4.32 -3.99 0.05
C ILE A 32 5.12 -5.12 0.71
N VAL A 33 4.81 -6.36 0.34
CA VAL A 33 5.48 -7.56 0.86
C VAL A 33 6.47 -8.16 -0.13
N ALA A 34 6.28 -7.90 -1.44
CA ALA A 34 7.24 -8.27 -2.48
C ALA A 34 7.17 -7.33 -3.69
N GLU A 35 8.29 -7.16 -4.37
CA GLU A 35 8.38 -6.48 -5.66
C GLU A 35 8.48 -7.53 -6.78
N HIS A 36 7.71 -7.32 -7.86
CA HIS A 36 7.77 -8.11 -9.08
C HIS A 36 8.06 -7.21 -10.28
N ARG A 37 8.50 -7.79 -11.41
CA ARG A 37 8.71 -7.03 -12.65
C ARG A 37 7.39 -6.39 -13.12
N GLY A 38 7.22 -5.11 -12.81
CA GLY A 38 6.08 -4.30 -13.25
C GLY A 38 4.93 -4.15 -12.24
N GLY A 39 5.06 -4.67 -11.01
CA GLY A 39 4.02 -4.58 -9.99
C GLY A 39 4.49 -4.98 -8.59
N TYR A 40 3.56 -5.00 -7.65
CA TYR A 40 3.81 -5.23 -6.24
C TYR A 40 2.86 -6.28 -5.69
N LEU A 41 3.36 -7.16 -4.83
CA LEU A 41 2.50 -7.94 -3.95
C LEU A 41 2.26 -7.11 -2.69
N VAL A 42 1.00 -6.88 -2.36
CA VAL A 42 0.60 -6.08 -1.19
C VAL A 42 -0.31 -6.86 -0.26
N ARG A 43 -0.21 -6.59 1.04
CA ARG A 43 -1.02 -7.20 2.10
C ARG A 43 -1.65 -6.12 2.97
N GLY A 44 -2.96 -6.21 3.20
CA GLY A 44 -3.71 -5.27 4.05
C GLY A 44 -4.60 -6.04 5.01
N GLU A 45 -5.82 -5.54 5.26
CA GLU A 45 -6.86 -6.34 5.94
C GLU A 45 -7.39 -7.49 5.09
N ARG A 46 -7.25 -7.35 3.77
CA ARG A 46 -7.49 -8.44 2.83
C ARG A 46 -6.24 -9.30 2.69
N ASP A 47 -6.45 -10.51 2.20
CA ASP A 47 -5.37 -11.39 1.76
C ASP A 47 -4.48 -10.72 0.71
N GLU A 48 -3.30 -11.31 0.49
CA GLU A 48 -2.31 -10.79 -0.45
C GLU A 48 -2.88 -10.64 -1.87
N ARG A 49 -2.60 -9.51 -2.50
CA ARG A 49 -3.05 -9.22 -3.87
C ARG A 49 -1.97 -8.52 -4.68
N LEU A 50 -2.00 -8.75 -5.99
CA LEU A 50 -1.14 -8.06 -6.93
C LEU A 50 -1.68 -6.64 -7.18
N ALA A 51 -0.82 -5.64 -7.06
CA ALA A 51 -1.11 -4.26 -7.34
C ALA A 51 -0.16 -3.72 -8.41
N SER A 52 -0.66 -2.79 -9.23
CA SER A 52 0.15 -2.04 -10.19
C SER A 52 0.17 -0.56 -9.80
N ALA A 53 1.34 0.08 -9.90
CA ALA A 53 1.42 1.53 -9.77
C ALA A 53 0.57 2.21 -10.86
N ARG A 54 -0.39 3.06 -10.45
CA ARG A 54 -1.18 3.88 -11.38
C ARG A 54 -0.27 4.89 -12.10
N GLY A 55 -0.60 5.24 -13.35
CA GLY A 55 0.25 5.99 -14.29
C GLY A 55 0.96 7.23 -13.73
N ARG A 56 0.31 8.03 -12.85
CA ARG A 56 0.96 9.20 -12.21
C ARG A 56 2.13 8.87 -11.30
N LEU A 57 2.28 7.63 -10.83
CA LEU A 57 3.45 7.17 -10.08
C LEU A 57 4.57 6.71 -11.02
N ARG A 58 4.22 6.14 -12.19
CA ARG A 58 5.18 5.75 -13.24
C ARG A 58 5.81 6.97 -13.92
N ASP A 59 5.02 8.04 -14.09
CA ASP A 59 5.46 9.27 -14.74
C ASP A 59 6.18 10.23 -13.76
N ASN A 60 6.15 9.94 -12.45
CA ASN A 60 6.78 10.75 -11.41
C ASN A 60 8.16 10.24 -11.00
N GLU A 61 9.09 10.17 -11.95
CA GLU A 61 10.52 10.21 -11.62
C GLU A 61 10.93 11.57 -10.99
N LEU A 62 10.01 12.54 -10.91
CA LEU A 62 10.32 13.93 -10.56
C LEU A 62 10.21 14.29 -9.06
N TRP A 63 9.71 13.44 -8.16
CA TRP A 63 9.69 13.78 -6.72
C TRP A 63 9.65 12.64 -5.70
N GLY A 64 9.68 11.37 -6.10
CA GLY A 64 9.75 10.28 -5.14
C GLY A 64 10.20 8.98 -5.80
N SER A 65 11.12 8.27 -5.15
CA SER A 65 11.50 6.92 -5.57
C SER A 65 10.26 6.02 -5.65
N MET A 66 10.31 5.08 -6.59
CA MET A 66 9.35 3.99 -6.71
C MET A 66 9.23 3.28 -5.35
N PRO A 67 8.01 3.00 -4.83
CA PRO A 67 7.86 2.41 -3.49
C PRO A 67 8.48 1.01 -3.45
N ALA A 68 8.98 0.63 -2.29
CA ALA A 68 9.78 -0.56 -2.06
C ALA A 68 9.11 -1.53 -1.09
N VAL A 69 9.68 -2.74 -0.96
CA VAL A 69 9.23 -3.72 0.04
C VAL A 69 9.31 -3.11 1.44
N GLY A 70 8.21 -3.21 2.17
CA GLY A 70 8.06 -2.67 3.51
C GLY A 70 7.30 -1.34 3.58
N ASP A 71 7.11 -0.64 2.46
CA ASP A 71 6.35 0.61 2.40
C ASP A 71 4.85 0.37 2.58
N TRP A 72 4.18 1.35 3.18
CA TRP A 72 2.72 1.44 3.25
C TRP A 72 2.20 2.29 2.11
N VAL A 73 1.18 1.78 1.42
CA VAL A 73 0.57 2.40 0.24
C VAL A 73 -0.95 2.39 0.33
N ALA A 74 -1.56 3.38 -0.31
CA ALA A 74 -3.01 3.41 -0.54
C ALA A 74 -3.34 2.65 -1.83
N VAL A 75 -4.19 1.63 -1.74
CA VAL A 75 -4.66 0.84 -2.88
C VAL A 75 -6.17 1.00 -3.04
N CYS A 76 -6.66 0.76 -4.26
CA CYS A 76 -8.08 0.71 -4.56
C CYS A 76 -8.28 -0.32 -5.66
N ASP A 77 -9.43 -0.98 -5.65
CA ASP A 77 -9.81 -1.82 -6.77
C ASP A 77 -10.09 -0.90 -7.98
N ALA A 78 -9.64 -1.33 -9.17
CA ALA A 78 -9.75 -0.57 -10.40
C ALA A 78 -11.10 -0.77 -11.08
#